data_AF-A0A5N9BZL6-F1
#
_entry.id   AF-A0A5N9BZL6-F1
#
_cell.length_a   1.000
_cell.length_b   1.000
_cell.length_c   1.000
_cell.angle_alpha   90.00
_cell.angle_beta   90.00
_cell.angle_gamma   90.00
#
_symmetry.space_group_name_H-M   'P 1'
#
loop_
_entity.id
_entity.type
_entity.pdbx_description
1 polymer ?
#
loop_
_entity_poly.entity_id
_entity_poly.type
_entity_poly.pdbx_seq_one_letter_code
_entity_poly.pdbx_strand_id
1 'polypeptide(L)' 'MKSRTTDLHLCAMCEKGLDGINETNCQRCGCFFHYYWTDSQDFESCGALASHDDALAIVFLCIDCIKHSRN' A
#
# COMPACT_ATOMS: atom_id res chain seq x y z
N MET A 1 16.06 24.94 -14.10
CA MET A 1 15.12 24.23 -13.20
C MET A 1 14.45 23.13 -14.02
N LYS A 2 14.84 21.86 -13.84
CA LYS A 2 14.24 20.74 -14.58
C LYS A 2 12.84 20.49 -14.01
N SER A 3 11.83 20.59 -14.88
CA SER A 3 10.47 20.15 -14.62
C SER A 3 10.53 18.72 -14.09
N ARG A 4 10.07 18.51 -12.85
CA ARG A 4 9.99 17.20 -12.23
C ARG A 4 8.72 16.57 -12.80
N THR A 5 8.83 15.91 -13.95
CA THR A 5 7.81 14.98 -14.42
C THR A 5 7.74 13.90 -13.34
N THR A 6 6.75 14.02 -12.44
CA THR A 6 6.35 12.94 -11.56
C THR A 6 5.85 11.84 -12.49
N ASP A 7 6.68 10.82 -12.73
CA ASP A 7 6.21 9.50 -13.14
C ASP A 7 5.21 9.07 -12.06
N LEU A 8 3.94 9.43 -12.27
CA LEU A 8 2.83 9.08 -11.39
C LEU A 8 2.73 7.56 -11.43
N HIS A 9 3.38 6.89 -10.49
CA HIS A 9 3.18 5.47 -10.28
C HIS A 9 1.69 5.24 -9.99
N LEU A 10 1.14 4.14 -10.47
CA LEU A 10 -0.26 3.80 -10.24
C LEU A 10 -0.35 2.81 -9.09
N CYS A 11 -1.38 2.96 -8.27
CA CYS A 11 -1.69 1.98 -7.23
C CYS A 11 -2.11 0.67 -7.89
N ALA A 12 -1.47 -0.43 -7.49
CA ALA A 12 -1.75 -1.74 -8.06
C ALA A 12 -3.16 -2.28 -7.77
N MET A 13 -3.90 -1.66 -6.83
CA MET A 13 -5.20 -2.15 -6.36
C MET A 13 -6.39 -1.38 -6.93
N CYS A 14 -6.20 -0.11 -7.28
CA CYS A 14 -7.28 0.76 -7.76
C CYS A 14 -6.93 1.57 -9.02
N GLU A 15 -5.71 1.40 -9.56
CA GLU A 15 -5.21 2.06 -10.77
C GLU A 15 -5.17 3.60 -10.71
N LYS A 16 -5.46 4.19 -9.55
CA LYS A 16 -5.35 5.64 -9.30
C LYS A 16 -3.89 6.02 -9.03
N GLY A 17 -3.55 7.27 -9.35
CA GLY A 17 -2.21 7.82 -9.13
C GLY A 17 -1.78 7.78 -7.66
N LEU A 18 -0.52 7.44 -7.45
CA LEU A 18 0.22 7.49 -6.20
C LEU A 18 0.79 8.91 -6.00
N ASP A 19 0.74 9.41 -4.76
CA ASP A 19 1.06 10.81 -4.42
C ASP A 19 2.47 11.00 -3.83
N GLY A 20 3.19 9.89 -3.60
CA GLY A 20 4.50 9.82 -2.97
C GLY A 20 4.49 10.01 -1.45
N ILE A 21 3.31 10.14 -0.82
CA ILE A 21 3.14 10.50 0.59
C ILE A 21 2.31 9.44 1.32
N ASN A 22 1.13 9.13 0.80
CA ASN A 22 0.14 8.20 1.37
C ASN A 22 0.16 6.85 0.63
N GLU A 23 1.36 6.30 0.50
CA GLU A 23 1.61 5.03 -0.15
C GLU A 23 2.68 4.21 0.55
N THR A 24 2.66 2.91 0.29
CA THR A 24 3.67 1.97 0.76
C THR A 24 3.78 0.80 -0.21
N ASN A 25 4.70 -0.13 0.05
CA ASN A 25 4.87 -1.34 -0.74
C ASN A 25 4.44 -2.60 0.04
N CYS A 26 3.78 -3.52 -0.66
CA CYS A 26 3.39 -4.80 -0.12
C CYS A 26 4.64 -5.65 0.17
N GLN A 27 4.81 -6.08 1.42
CA GLN A 27 5.97 -6.89 1.82
C GLN A 27 5.94 -8.33 1.27
N ARG A 28 4.81 -8.76 0.67
CA ARG A 28 4.65 -10.08 0.04
C ARG A 28 4.90 -10.07 -1.46
N CYS A 29 4.30 -9.13 -2.20
CA CYS A 29 4.39 -9.11 -3.67
C CYS A 29 5.19 -7.92 -4.23
N GLY A 30 5.60 -6.97 -3.40
CA GLY A 30 6.40 -5.81 -3.80
C GLY A 30 5.63 -4.69 -4.50
N CYS A 31 4.31 -4.83 -4.76
CA CYS A 31 3.54 -3.78 -5.42
C CYS A 31 3.33 -2.56 -4.53
N PHE A 32 3.19 -1.38 -5.16
CA PHE A 32 2.86 -0.13 -4.46
C PHE A 32 1.34 0.08 -4.39
N PHE A 33 0.86 0.57 -3.26
CA PHE A 33 -0.57 0.81 -3.03
C PHE A 33 -0.82 1.98 -2.07
N HIS A 34 -2.03 2.56 -2.13
CA HIS A 34 -2.45 3.62 -1.21
C HIS A 34 -2.59 3.10 0.23
N TYR A 35 -1.88 3.75 1.14
CA TYR A 35 -1.96 3.48 2.57
C TYR A 35 -1.96 4.79 3.35
N TYR A 36 -2.96 4.95 4.21
CA TYR A 36 -3.10 6.15 5.03
C TYR A 36 -2.38 5.99 6.36
N TRP A 37 -1.55 6.98 6.69
CA TRP A 37 -0.83 7.05 7.96
C TRP A 37 -1.67 7.68 9.08
N THR A 38 -2.81 8.29 8.75
CA THR A 38 -3.69 9.00 9.68
C THR A 38 -5.13 8.50 9.55
N ASP A 39 -5.75 8.18 10.68
CA ASP A 39 -7.07 7.55 10.85
C ASP A 39 -8.27 8.43 10.40
N SER A 40 -8.03 9.67 9.97
CA SER A 40 -9.06 10.71 9.85
C SER A 40 -9.44 11.11 8.41
N GLN A 41 -9.21 10.25 7.41
CA GLN A 41 -9.67 10.53 6.04
C GLN A 41 -10.59 9.43 5.52
N ASP A 42 -11.66 9.85 4.82
CA ASP A 42 -12.66 9.02 4.14
C ASP A 42 -12.13 8.28 2.90
N PHE A 43 -10.86 7.88 2.92
CA PHE A 43 -10.29 7.14 1.81
C PHE A 43 -10.23 5.66 2.13
N GLU A 44 -10.78 4.85 1.23
CA GLU A 44 -10.62 3.40 1.24
C GLU A 44 -9.13 3.04 1.07
N SER A 45 -8.53 2.45 2.11
CA SER A 45 -7.15 1.95 2.06
C SER A 45 -7.05 0.77 1.09
N CYS A 46 -6.08 0.80 0.18
CA CYS A 46 -5.84 -0.27 -0.80
C CYS A 46 -5.09 -1.48 -0.20
N GLY A 47 -4.81 -1.45 1.10
CA GLY A 47 -4.19 -2.52 1.86
C GLY A 47 -4.28 -2.25 3.36
N ALA A 48 -3.67 -3.09 4.18
CA ALA A 48 -3.70 -2.97 5.64
C ALA A 48 -2.41 -3.49 6.28
N LEU A 49 -2.28 -3.24 7.59
CA LEU A 49 -1.30 -3.92 8.43
C LEU A 49 -1.77 -5.35 8.70
N ALA A 50 -0.84 -6.30 8.61
CA ALA A 50 -1.03 -7.68 9.02
C ALA A 50 0.07 -8.09 9.99
N SER A 51 -0.24 -8.98 10.94
CA SER A 51 0.78 -9.64 11.75
C SER A 51 1.36 -10.82 10.97
N HIS A 52 2.67 -10.98 11.08
CA HIS A 52 3.36 -12.22 10.72
C HIS A 52 3.74 -12.92 12.03
N ASP A 53 2.89 -13.84 12.48
CA ASP A 53 2.96 -14.41 13.83
C ASP A 53 4.31 -15.09 14.11
N ASP A 54 4.84 -15.84 13.13
CA ASP A 54 6.14 -16.53 13.29
C ASP A 54 7.35 -15.57 13.36
N ALA A 55 7.20 -14.37 12.80
CA ALA A 55 8.27 -13.38 12.75
C ALA A 55 8.12 -12.31 13.83
N LEU A 56 7.04 -12.36 14.63
CA LEU A 56 6.66 -11.34 15.61
C LEU A 56 6.72 -9.92 15.02
N ALA A 57 6.33 -9.79 13.76
CA ALA A 57 6.47 -8.57 12.97
C ALA A 57 5.11 -8.08 12.44
N ILE A 58 4.96 -6.77 12.35
CA ILE A 58 3.84 -6.13 11.65
C ILE A 58 4.32 -5.75 10.25
N VAL A 59 3.57 -6.14 9.23
CA VAL A 59 3.91 -5.92 7.82
C VAL A 59 2.78 -5.23 7.07
N PHE A 60 3.12 -4.48 6.03
CA PHE A 60 2.16 -3.89 5.10
C PHE A 60 1.82 -4.87 3.99
N LEU A 61 0.53 -5.13 3.77
CA LEU A 61 0.04 -6.00 2.69
C LEU A 61 -1.05 -5.30 1.88
N CYS A 62 -1.01 -5.49 0.56
CA CYS A 62 -2.10 -5.08 -0.32
C CYS A 62 -3.35 -5.96 -0.10
N ILE A 63 -4.53 -5.47 -0.51
CA ILE A 63 -5.81 -6.16 -0.23
C ILE A 63 -5.86 -7.57 -0.81
N ASP A 64 -5.23 -7.80 -1.95
CA ASP A 64 -5.15 -9.12 -2.56
C ASP A 64 -4.26 -10.07 -1.75
N CYS A 65 -3.09 -9.61 -1.28
CA CYS A 65 -2.23 -10.44 -0.45
C CYS A 65 -2.85 -10.78 0.92
N ILE A 66 -3.68 -9.89 1.45
CA ILE A 66 -4.47 -10.10 2.68
C ILE A 66 -5.53 -11.18 2.45
N LYS A 67 -6.27 -11.12 1.34
CA LYS A 67 -7.29 -12.13 1.01
C LYS A 67 -6.66 -13.52 0.85
N HIS A 68 -5.46 -13.59 0.29
CA HIS A 68 -4.72 -14.83 0.08
C HIS A 68 -3.80 -15.24 1.26
N SER A 69 -3.84 -14.55 2.41
CA SER A 69 -3.09 -14.97 3.61
C SER A 69 -3.93 -15.77 4.61
N ARG A 70 -5.24 -15.90 4.36
CA ARG A 70 -6.21 -16.59 5.22
C ARG A 70 -6.62 -17.99 4.72
N ASN A 71 -5.91 -18.51 3.72
CA ASN A 71 -5.99 -19.92 3.28
C ASN A 71 -4.70 -20.63 3.67
#